data_AF-S3DNL0-F1
#
_entry.id   AF-S3DNL0-F1
#
_cell.length_a   1.000
_cell.length_b   1.000
_cell.length_c   1.000
_cell.angle_alpha   90.00
_cell.angle_beta   90.00
_cell.angle_gamma   90.00
#
_symmetry.space_group_name_H-M   'P 1'
#
loop_
_entity.id
_entity.type
_entity.pdbx_description
1 polymer ?
#
loop_
_entity_poly.entity_id
_entity_poly.type
_entity_poly.pdbx_seq_one_letter_code
_entity_poly.pdbx_strand_id
1 'polypeptide(L)'
;MVDSIATSALVIALVALITALGQLLQQYFATADGYRRCQASVMGHWAKKTRIRFRWSEFRLETTFVVPRIVYKYHLQAPIGATVDGNCLLTNTCESLEASMTAKGWYNETGRLFYESDQLACWVPLLAQLHSQGAEAMLEFRGQPLGGCKMIGLPAVQFIHKSWDFMPPDIIRPMATSTISAIAIMGIRLGMTWKTFDPAESLRAEGNGHMFTSTVARSFGIIVQYAFTSRKKASNLTYTPVIEADKMAFGRVALDSQLFGMLGPVFDLEIGSYQGLARSLPKLFFFPVYGTRKQFTKNLAAYWMDRLPSPISYPRGVTASYEGLLVFSTEVKRMILARGEQECGQLSVVNSLLQKLNTPAYAEVWNRGQDSQKHALPVEHELRLLLIESHSRLTAFLQKTKVLYNRLACQHLYAATQESLKDRTEELNRQSISPEISSAGMDSIEINRTHFHTMLRYIDYVMPDVVKNVMLLTNNKASQHATTVTSIEVEDAWVSMMLRAFCWQRCHHLMEDFEPLPSEYWDSKMPVYIG
;
A
#
# COMPACT_ATOMS: atom_id res chain seq x y z
N MET A 1 18.40 -38.42 79.81
CA MET A 1 17.62 -37.17 79.71
C MET A 1 18.23 -36.39 78.56
N VAL A 2 17.47 -36.08 77.52
CA VAL A 2 17.94 -35.13 76.50
C VAL A 2 17.98 -33.76 77.18
N ASP A 3 19.11 -33.06 77.14
CA ASP A 3 19.24 -31.74 77.74
C ASP A 3 18.20 -30.78 77.12
N SER A 4 17.39 -30.15 77.96
CA SER A 4 16.35 -29.20 77.54
C SER A 4 16.92 -28.10 76.65
N ILE A 5 18.14 -27.67 76.96
CA ILE A 5 18.91 -26.67 76.22
C ILE A 5 19.20 -27.16 74.79
N ALA A 6 19.61 -28.41 74.61
CA ALA A 6 19.92 -28.97 73.30
C ALA A 6 18.66 -29.09 72.43
N THR A 7 17.54 -29.50 73.03
CA THR A 7 16.25 -29.57 72.34
C THR A 7 15.77 -28.18 71.90
N SER A 8 15.84 -27.19 72.80
CA SER A 8 15.46 -25.80 72.47
C SER A 8 16.36 -25.18 71.40
N ALA A 9 17.68 -25.41 71.46
CA ALA A 9 18.61 -24.92 70.45
C ALA A 9 18.33 -25.52 69.07
N LEU A 10 18.01 -26.82 69.00
CA LEU A 10 17.65 -27.49 67.75
C LEU A 10 16.39 -26.88 67.12
N VAL A 11 15.36 -26.60 67.93
CA VAL A 11 14.12 -25.99 67.45
C VAL A 11 14.38 -24.59 66.90
N ILE A 12 15.15 -23.76 67.62
CA ILE A 12 15.51 -22.41 67.17
C ILE A 12 16.31 -22.47 65.86
N ALA A 13 17.30 -23.37 65.77
CA ALA A 13 18.10 -23.56 64.57
C ALA A 13 17.27 -24.03 63.37
N LEU A 14 16.29 -24.92 63.58
CA LEU A 14 15.39 -25.40 62.54
C LEU A 14 14.50 -24.26 62.01
N VAL A 15 13.94 -23.44 62.89
CA VAL A 15 13.12 -22.28 62.51
C VAL A 15 13.98 -21.25 61.76
N ALA A 16 15.20 -20.99 62.22
CA ALA A 16 16.15 -20.12 61.54
C ALA A 16 16.51 -20.66 60.14
N LEU A 17 16.70 -21.97 59.98
CA LEU A 17 16.96 -22.59 58.70
C LEU A 17 15.77 -22.47 57.74
N ILE A 18 14.55 -22.72 58.21
CA ILE A 18 13.33 -22.61 57.39
C ILE A 18 13.12 -21.16 56.91
N THR A 19 13.33 -20.18 57.81
CA THR A 19 13.21 -18.77 57.45
C THR A 19 14.28 -18.33 56.46
N ALA A 20 15.53 -18.74 56.65
CA ALA A 20 16.62 -18.47 55.69
C ALA A 20 16.35 -19.11 54.32
N LEU A 21 15.86 -20.35 54.28
CA LEU A 21 15.45 -21.01 53.04
C LEU A 21 14.29 -20.28 52.36
N GLY A 22 13.30 -19.81 53.13
CA GLY A 22 12.19 -19.02 52.61
C GLY A 22 12.65 -17.69 52.00
N GLN A 23 13.54 -16.96 52.67
CA GLN A 23 14.12 -15.70 52.17
C GLN A 23 14.91 -15.92 50.88
N LEU A 24 15.71 -16.98 50.83
CA LEU A 24 16.51 -17.36 49.67
C LEU A 24 15.62 -17.76 48.47
N LEU A 25 14.55 -18.53 48.70
CA LEU A 25 13.55 -18.84 47.68
C LEU A 25 12.83 -17.59 47.16
N GLN A 26 12.42 -16.68 48.05
CA GLN A 26 11.79 -15.42 47.67
C GLN A 26 12.73 -14.57 46.79
N GLN A 27 14.01 -14.51 47.14
CA GLN A 27 15.02 -13.81 46.34
C GLN A 27 15.18 -14.43 44.95
N TYR A 28 15.16 -15.77 44.82
CA TYR A 28 15.21 -16.42 43.51
C TYR A 28 13.96 -16.18 42.67
N PHE A 29 12.77 -16.29 43.25
CA PHE A 29 11.54 -16.01 42.50
C PHE A 29 11.44 -14.53 42.09
N ALA A 30 12.00 -13.61 42.87
CA ALA A 30 12.11 -12.21 42.49
C ALA A 30 12.97 -12.00 41.23
N THR A 31 13.93 -12.89 40.94
CA THR A 31 14.72 -12.81 39.68
C THR A 31 13.90 -13.18 38.44
N ALA A 32 12.75 -13.84 38.60
CA ALA A 32 11.86 -14.23 37.50
C ALA A 32 10.77 -13.19 37.18
N ASP A 33 11.00 -11.88 37.45
CA ASP A 33 10.01 -10.82 37.20
C ASP A 33 9.47 -10.82 35.76
N GLY A 34 10.34 -11.12 34.80
CA GLY A 34 9.97 -11.26 33.39
C GLY A 34 8.86 -12.28 33.13
N TYR A 35 8.76 -13.34 33.95
CA TYR A 35 7.73 -14.35 33.77
C TYR A 35 6.32 -13.80 34.00
N ARG A 36 6.16 -12.93 35.01
CA ARG A 36 4.88 -12.25 35.28
C ARG A 36 4.49 -11.31 34.13
N ARG A 37 5.47 -10.67 33.52
CA ARG A 37 5.28 -9.72 32.41
C ARG A 37 5.00 -10.42 31.07
N CYS A 38 5.27 -11.73 30.97
CA CYS A 38 5.03 -12.55 29.77
C CYS A 38 3.84 -13.52 29.91
N GLN A 39 2.89 -13.23 30.80
CA GLN A 39 1.71 -14.06 31.04
C GLN A 39 0.71 -14.02 29.89
N ALA A 40 -0.23 -14.98 29.88
CA ALA A 40 -1.27 -15.07 28.86
C ALA A 40 -2.21 -13.85 28.83
N SER A 41 -2.39 -13.15 29.95
CA SER A 41 -3.13 -11.88 30.01
C SER A 41 -2.42 -10.73 29.29
N VAL A 42 -1.11 -10.82 29.07
CA VAL A 42 -0.28 -9.79 28.41
C VAL A 42 -0.02 -10.15 26.96
N MET A 43 0.41 -11.37 26.66
CA MET A 43 0.81 -11.77 25.30
C MET A 43 -0.21 -12.67 24.59
N GLY A 44 -1.33 -12.99 25.23
CA GLY A 44 -2.27 -13.97 24.71
C GLY A 44 -1.64 -15.35 24.55
N HIS A 45 -1.94 -16.03 23.43
CA HIS A 45 -1.45 -17.37 23.16
C HIS A 45 0.08 -17.47 23.09
N TRP A 46 0.78 -16.38 22.76
CA TRP A 46 2.25 -16.33 22.70
C TRP A 46 2.93 -16.67 24.04
N ALA A 47 2.23 -16.46 25.16
CA ALA A 47 2.73 -16.83 26.49
C ALA A 47 3.05 -18.33 26.62
N LYS A 48 2.47 -19.20 25.78
CA LYS A 48 2.81 -20.63 25.72
C LYS A 48 4.27 -20.89 25.33
N LYS A 49 4.94 -19.91 24.71
CA LYS A 49 6.36 -19.96 24.35
C LYS A 49 7.28 -19.29 25.38
N THR A 50 6.74 -18.81 26.50
CA THR A 50 7.52 -18.29 27.63
C THR A 50 8.10 -19.45 28.44
N ARG A 51 9.40 -19.42 28.71
CA ARG A 51 10.12 -20.45 29.49
C ARG A 51 11.03 -19.80 30.51
N ILE A 52 11.00 -20.33 31.73
CA ILE A 52 11.98 -20.03 32.77
C ILE A 52 13.12 -21.05 32.65
N ARG A 53 14.36 -20.59 32.69
CA ARG A 53 15.56 -21.43 32.70
C ARG A 53 16.44 -21.07 33.89
N PHE A 54 16.93 -22.07 34.62
CA PHE A 54 17.91 -21.83 35.69
C PHE A 54 19.31 -21.73 35.09
N ARG A 55 20.00 -20.61 35.33
CA ARG A 55 21.40 -20.40 34.94
C ARG A 55 22.32 -20.77 36.10
N TRP A 56 22.92 -21.95 36.02
CA TRP A 56 23.83 -22.45 37.05
C TRP A 56 25.08 -21.58 37.27
N SER A 57 25.59 -20.95 36.21
CA SER A 57 26.79 -20.08 36.27
C SER A 57 26.58 -18.79 37.06
N GLU A 58 25.35 -18.27 37.05
CA GLU A 58 24.98 -16.98 37.66
C GLU A 58 24.02 -17.18 38.85
N PHE A 59 23.66 -18.44 39.13
CA PHE A 59 22.73 -18.88 40.14
C PHE A 59 21.42 -18.06 40.17
N ARG A 60 20.77 -17.89 39.01
CA ARG A 60 19.52 -17.12 38.85
C ARG A 60 18.56 -17.73 37.82
N LEU A 61 17.29 -17.32 37.86
CA LEU A 61 16.30 -17.68 36.86
C LEU A 61 16.29 -16.67 35.71
N GLU A 62 16.45 -17.14 34.48
CA GLU A 62 16.29 -16.35 33.27
C GLU A 62 14.89 -16.61 32.67
N THR A 63 14.17 -15.53 32.35
CA THR A 63 12.93 -15.64 31.57
C THR A 63 13.22 -15.42 30.10
N THR A 64 13.00 -16.46 29.29
CA THR A 64 13.03 -16.40 27.83
C THR A 64 11.61 -16.42 27.27
N PHE A 65 11.35 -15.63 26.24
CA PHE A 65 10.03 -15.51 25.63
C PHE A 65 10.16 -15.28 24.12
N VAL A 66 9.03 -15.32 23.41
CA VAL A 66 9.01 -15.17 21.96
C VAL A 66 8.03 -14.07 21.59
N VAL A 67 8.45 -13.17 20.70
CA VAL A 67 7.65 -12.05 20.17
C VAL A 67 7.64 -12.05 18.65
N PRO A 68 6.64 -11.46 18.00
CA PRO A 68 6.62 -11.36 16.56
C PRO A 68 7.60 -10.28 16.06
N ARG A 69 8.28 -10.60 14.96
CA ARG A 69 8.76 -9.60 14.00
C ARG A 69 7.77 -9.51 12.87
N ILE A 70 7.08 -8.37 12.76
CA ILE A 70 6.01 -8.15 11.78
C ILE A 70 6.62 -7.48 10.54
N VAL A 71 6.39 -8.08 9.36
CA VAL A 71 6.93 -7.63 8.06
C VAL A 71 5.92 -7.87 6.95
N TYR A 72 6.13 -7.25 5.77
CA TYR A 72 5.44 -7.63 4.55
C TYR A 72 6.32 -8.54 3.69
N LYS A 73 5.71 -9.55 3.07
CA LYS A 73 6.33 -10.47 2.12
C LYS A 73 5.58 -10.43 0.80
N TYR A 74 6.33 -10.21 -0.28
CA TYR A 74 5.78 -10.03 -1.61
C TYR A 74 5.84 -11.34 -2.40
N HIS A 75 4.72 -11.74 -2.99
CA HIS A 75 4.60 -12.99 -3.73
C HIS A 75 3.95 -12.75 -5.10
N LEU A 76 4.48 -13.42 -6.13
CA LEU A 76 3.92 -13.43 -7.49
C LEU A 76 2.70 -14.34 -7.61
N GLN A 77 2.66 -15.41 -6.81
CA GLN A 77 1.61 -16.42 -6.82
C GLN A 77 1.04 -16.57 -5.41
N ALA A 78 -0.20 -17.05 -5.34
CA ALA A 78 -0.84 -17.33 -4.07
C ALA A 78 0.02 -18.34 -3.28
N PRO A 79 0.50 -17.99 -2.08
CA PRO A 79 1.29 -18.90 -1.29
C PRO A 79 0.45 -20.11 -0.86
N ILE A 80 1.08 -21.28 -0.87
CA ILE A 80 0.45 -22.54 -0.44
C ILE A 80 0.81 -22.78 1.02
N GLY A 81 -0.21 -22.81 1.88
CA GLY A 81 -0.07 -23.02 3.32
C GLY A 81 0.18 -21.75 4.13
N ALA A 82 0.21 -21.90 5.45
CA ALA A 82 0.33 -20.80 6.40
C ALA A 82 1.76 -20.26 6.59
N THR A 83 2.79 -21.03 6.25
CA THR A 83 4.19 -20.65 6.47
C THR A 83 4.98 -20.71 5.17
N VAL A 84 5.68 -19.62 4.84
CA VAL A 84 6.54 -19.51 3.65
C VAL A 84 7.89 -18.92 4.06
N ASP A 85 8.98 -19.58 3.66
CA ASP A 85 10.35 -19.17 3.97
C ASP A 85 10.60 -18.89 5.47
N GLY A 86 9.99 -19.70 6.35
CA GLY A 86 10.08 -19.54 7.80
C GLY A 86 9.27 -18.38 8.39
N ASN A 87 8.42 -17.72 7.60
CA ASN A 87 7.50 -16.66 8.05
C ASN A 87 6.07 -17.18 8.05
N CYS A 88 5.33 -16.96 9.13
CA CYS A 88 3.91 -17.25 9.17
C CYS A 88 3.14 -16.10 8.53
N LEU A 89 2.42 -16.39 7.45
CA LEU A 89 1.56 -15.42 6.76
C LEU A 89 0.31 -15.15 7.60
N LEU A 90 -0.16 -13.90 7.64
CA LEU A 90 -1.35 -13.50 8.38
C LEU A 90 -2.55 -13.42 7.43
N THR A 91 -3.11 -14.55 7.01
CA THR A 91 -4.15 -14.61 5.95
C THR A 91 -5.55 -15.00 6.44
N ASN A 92 -5.70 -15.18 7.76
CA ASN A 92 -6.97 -15.47 8.45
C ASN A 92 -7.58 -16.84 8.10
N THR A 93 -6.77 -17.76 7.57
CA THR A 93 -7.11 -19.18 7.54
C THR A 93 -6.92 -19.78 8.94
N CYS A 94 -7.61 -20.89 9.22
CA CYS A 94 -7.43 -21.62 10.48
C CYS A 94 -5.96 -21.96 10.76
N GLU A 95 -5.23 -22.42 9.74
CA GLU A 95 -3.80 -22.74 9.84
C GLU A 95 -2.96 -21.50 10.16
N SER A 96 -3.23 -20.36 9.50
CA SER A 96 -2.48 -19.12 9.74
C SER A 96 -2.71 -18.55 11.15
N LEU A 97 -3.92 -18.67 11.69
CA LEU A 97 -4.24 -18.20 13.04
C LEU A 97 -3.55 -19.06 14.10
N GLU A 98 -3.51 -20.38 13.90
CA GLU A 98 -2.80 -21.29 14.79
C GLU A 98 -1.28 -21.07 14.71
N ALA A 99 -0.73 -21.01 13.50
CA ALA A 99 0.69 -20.83 13.26
C ALA A 99 1.21 -19.48 13.79
N SER A 100 0.43 -18.40 13.72
CA SER A 100 0.75 -17.08 14.25
C SER A 100 0.40 -16.90 15.73
N MET A 101 -0.23 -17.90 16.36
CA MET A 101 -0.73 -17.84 17.74
C MET A 101 -1.72 -16.68 17.95
N THR A 102 -2.56 -16.40 16.96
CA THR A 102 -3.59 -15.37 17.00
C THR A 102 -4.94 -16.00 17.40
N ALA A 103 -5.63 -15.42 18.39
CA ALA A 103 -6.91 -15.96 18.83
C ALA A 103 -7.99 -15.75 17.75
N LYS A 104 -8.80 -16.78 17.50
CA LYS A 104 -9.91 -16.72 16.54
C LYS A 104 -11.00 -15.76 17.03
N GLY A 105 -11.80 -15.28 16.08
CA GLY A 105 -13.07 -14.64 16.41
C GLY A 105 -12.97 -13.18 16.84
N TRP A 106 -11.95 -12.44 16.38
CA TRP A 106 -11.94 -10.96 16.52
C TRP A 106 -13.28 -10.32 16.08
N TYR A 107 -13.92 -10.88 15.05
CA TYR A 107 -15.22 -10.40 14.51
C TYR A 107 -16.41 -10.74 15.41
N ASN A 108 -16.24 -11.72 16.28
CA ASN A 108 -17.28 -12.23 17.16
C ASN A 108 -17.25 -11.45 18.48
N GLU A 109 -18.40 -11.35 19.14
CA GLU A 109 -18.53 -10.61 20.40
C GLU A 109 -17.61 -11.14 21.51
N THR A 110 -17.51 -12.46 21.64
CA THR A 110 -16.63 -13.12 22.62
C THR A 110 -15.15 -12.86 22.37
N GLY A 111 -14.71 -12.79 21.10
CA GLY A 111 -13.32 -12.48 20.78
C GLY A 111 -13.00 -11.00 21.01
N ARG A 112 -13.94 -10.09 20.77
CA ARG A 112 -13.76 -8.67 21.09
C ARG A 112 -13.47 -8.44 22.57
N LEU A 113 -14.22 -9.08 23.47
CA LEU A 113 -13.96 -8.99 24.92
C LEU A 113 -12.53 -9.41 25.30
N PHE A 114 -11.97 -10.40 24.61
CA PHE A 114 -10.56 -10.80 24.82
C PHE A 114 -9.60 -9.68 24.40
N TYR A 115 -9.82 -9.09 23.23
CA TYR A 115 -8.91 -8.10 22.65
C TYR A 115 -9.09 -6.67 23.19
N GLU A 116 -10.21 -6.37 23.82
CA GLU A 116 -10.47 -5.10 24.52
C GLU A 116 -9.77 -5.02 25.89
N SER A 117 -9.11 -6.10 26.32
CA SER A 117 -8.30 -6.12 27.55
C SER A 117 -7.16 -5.10 27.49
N ASP A 118 -7.11 -4.21 28.49
CA ASP A 118 -6.08 -3.18 28.68
C ASP A 118 -4.70 -3.75 29.07
N GLN A 119 -4.65 -5.03 29.45
CA GLN A 119 -3.44 -5.73 29.86
C GLN A 119 -2.63 -6.27 28.68
N LEU A 120 -3.27 -6.47 27.52
CA LEU A 120 -2.60 -7.02 26.35
C LEU A 120 -1.53 -6.07 25.83
N ALA A 121 -0.42 -6.63 25.36
CA ALA A 121 0.55 -5.88 24.56
C ALA A 121 -0.12 -5.45 23.26
N CYS A 122 0.08 -4.19 22.85
CA CYS A 122 -0.68 -3.58 21.75
C CYS A 122 -0.47 -4.27 20.38
N TRP A 123 0.62 -5.01 20.20
CA TRP A 123 0.85 -5.81 19.01
C TRP A 123 -0.08 -7.03 18.90
N VAL A 124 -0.67 -7.53 20.00
CA VAL A 124 -1.61 -8.67 19.98
C VAL A 124 -2.89 -8.34 19.20
N PRO A 125 -3.64 -7.26 19.53
CA PRO A 125 -4.78 -6.85 18.72
C PRO A 125 -4.37 -6.38 17.31
N LEU A 126 -3.16 -5.84 17.13
CA LEU A 126 -2.64 -5.50 15.81
C LEU A 126 -2.51 -6.74 14.90
N LEU A 127 -1.99 -7.87 15.40
CA LEU A 127 -1.89 -9.11 14.61
C LEU A 127 -3.26 -9.56 14.10
N ALA A 128 -4.29 -9.45 14.93
CA ALA A 128 -5.65 -9.78 14.52
C ALA A 128 -6.17 -8.88 13.38
N GLN A 129 -5.82 -7.58 13.38
CA GLN A 129 -6.15 -6.70 12.25
C GLN A 129 -5.37 -7.03 10.99
N LEU A 130 -4.08 -7.33 11.13
CA LEU A 130 -3.25 -7.71 9.99
C LEU A 130 -3.71 -9.03 9.36
N HIS A 131 -4.29 -9.94 10.14
CA HIS A 131 -4.98 -11.11 9.60
C HIS A 131 -6.15 -10.75 8.69
N SER A 132 -7.00 -9.79 9.10
CA SER A 132 -8.12 -9.32 8.27
C SER A 132 -7.60 -8.70 6.97
N GLN A 133 -6.58 -7.84 7.08
CA GLN A 133 -5.93 -7.22 5.93
C GLN A 133 -5.31 -8.26 4.98
N GLY A 134 -4.64 -9.29 5.51
CA GLY A 134 -4.05 -10.32 4.67
C GLY A 134 -5.09 -11.22 4.01
N ALA A 135 -6.24 -11.48 4.63
CA ALA A 135 -7.36 -12.15 3.98
C ALA A 135 -7.90 -11.35 2.78
N GLU A 136 -8.04 -10.03 2.94
CA GLU A 136 -8.44 -9.14 1.84
C GLU A 136 -7.40 -9.15 0.72
N ALA A 137 -6.10 -9.14 1.07
CA ALA A 137 -5.04 -9.25 0.09
C ALA A 137 -5.01 -10.62 -0.63
N MET A 138 -5.46 -11.69 0.00
CA MET A 138 -5.58 -13.00 -0.65
C MET A 138 -6.64 -13.03 -1.76
N LEU A 139 -7.64 -12.15 -1.72
CA LEU A 139 -8.64 -12.04 -2.79
C LEU A 139 -8.02 -11.52 -4.10
N GLU A 140 -6.98 -10.70 -4.02
CA GLU A 140 -6.29 -10.14 -5.18
C GLU A 140 -5.62 -11.21 -6.03
N PHE A 141 -5.11 -12.28 -5.40
CA PHE A 141 -4.57 -13.42 -6.14
C PHE A 141 -5.64 -14.14 -6.97
N ARG A 142 -6.90 -14.18 -6.51
CA ARG A 142 -7.99 -14.84 -7.24
C ARG A 142 -8.37 -14.07 -8.51
N GLY A 143 -8.16 -12.75 -8.52
CA GLY A 143 -8.41 -11.89 -9.68
C GLY A 143 -7.24 -11.86 -10.68
N GLN A 144 -6.10 -12.50 -10.39
CA GLN A 144 -4.98 -12.53 -11.32
C GLN A 144 -5.17 -13.59 -12.42
N PRO A 145 -4.82 -13.28 -13.68
CA PRO A 145 -4.76 -14.30 -14.72
C PRO A 145 -3.69 -15.35 -14.39
N LEU A 146 -3.88 -16.57 -14.89
CA LEU A 146 -2.87 -17.65 -14.83
C LEU A 146 -1.52 -17.13 -15.35
N GLY A 147 -0.48 -17.17 -14.50
CA GLY A 147 0.84 -16.57 -14.79
C GLY A 147 1.10 -15.22 -14.10
N GLY A 148 0.55 -15.02 -12.90
CA GLY A 148 0.61 -13.80 -12.08
C GLY A 148 1.87 -12.95 -12.23
N CYS A 149 1.65 -11.67 -12.52
CA CYS A 149 2.65 -10.69 -12.91
C CYS A 149 2.87 -9.59 -11.86
N LYS A 150 1.96 -9.49 -10.88
CA LYS A 150 1.99 -8.47 -9.81
C LYS A 150 2.46 -9.11 -8.52
N MET A 151 3.40 -8.46 -7.85
CA MET A 151 3.85 -8.89 -6.53
C MET A 151 2.89 -8.37 -5.46
N ILE A 152 2.08 -9.25 -4.88
CA ILE A 152 1.17 -8.93 -3.80
C ILE A 152 1.90 -9.07 -2.46
N GLY A 153 1.88 -8.02 -1.65
CA GLY A 153 2.41 -7.99 -0.30
C GLY A 153 1.42 -8.58 0.69
N LEU A 154 1.84 -9.59 1.45
CA LEU A 154 1.09 -10.17 2.56
C LEU A 154 1.78 -9.84 3.89
N PRO A 155 1.03 -9.47 4.93
CA PRO A 155 1.60 -9.34 6.27
C PRO A 155 2.04 -10.72 6.78
N ALA A 156 3.19 -10.78 7.43
CA ALA A 156 3.79 -11.99 7.93
C ALA A 156 4.52 -11.75 9.26
N VAL A 157 4.65 -12.81 10.06
CA VAL A 157 5.39 -12.80 11.32
C VAL A 157 6.54 -13.80 11.31
N GLN A 158 7.67 -13.35 11.82
CA GLN A 158 8.80 -14.20 12.18
C GLN A 158 8.89 -14.29 13.71
N PHE A 159 9.14 -15.50 14.23
CA PHE A 159 9.26 -15.74 15.66
C PHE A 159 10.65 -15.33 16.16
N ILE A 160 10.71 -14.33 17.03
CA ILE A 160 11.97 -13.83 17.61
C ILE A 160 12.05 -14.22 19.08
N HIS A 161 13.08 -14.99 19.43
CA HIS A 161 13.39 -15.32 20.82
C HIS A 161 14.08 -14.13 21.50
N LYS A 162 13.60 -13.76 22.68
CA LYS A 162 14.17 -12.72 23.53
C LYS A 162 14.37 -13.23 24.96
N SER A 163 15.29 -12.60 25.66
CA SER A 163 15.47 -12.76 27.11
C SER A 163 15.06 -11.48 27.81
N TRP A 164 14.37 -11.62 28.94
CA TRP A 164 13.90 -10.48 29.73
C TRP A 164 15.05 -9.69 30.34
N ASP A 165 16.21 -10.33 30.55
CA ASP A 165 17.41 -9.72 31.09
C ASP A 165 17.93 -8.54 30.25
N PHE A 166 17.60 -8.52 28.96
CA PHE A 166 17.99 -7.44 28.05
C PHE A 166 16.88 -6.40 27.84
N MET A 167 15.76 -6.50 28.57
CA MET A 167 14.72 -5.48 28.55
C MET A 167 15.09 -4.35 29.54
N PRO A 168 15.10 -3.08 29.09
CA PRO A 168 15.27 -1.92 29.96
C PRO A 168 14.19 -1.88 31.04
N PRO A 169 14.48 -1.23 32.18
CA PRO A 169 13.56 -1.19 33.31
C PRO A 169 12.22 -0.52 32.98
N ASP A 170 12.22 0.46 32.06
CA ASP A 170 11.03 1.21 31.64
C ASP A 170 10.05 0.36 30.80
N ILE A 171 10.50 -0.78 30.29
CA ILE A 171 9.69 -1.69 29.48
C ILE A 171 8.99 -2.71 30.38
N ILE A 172 7.70 -2.49 30.59
CA ILE A 172 6.86 -3.36 31.42
C ILE A 172 6.17 -4.48 30.64
N ARG A 173 6.13 -4.38 29.30
CA ARG A 173 5.48 -5.36 28.42
C ARG A 173 6.42 -5.84 27.31
N PRO A 174 6.34 -7.11 26.90
CA PRO A 174 7.08 -7.65 25.75
C PRO A 174 6.81 -6.86 24.47
N MET A 175 7.85 -6.32 23.85
CA MET A 175 7.73 -5.56 22.60
C MET A 175 7.98 -6.43 21.37
N ALA A 176 7.05 -6.36 20.43
CA ALA A 176 7.24 -6.85 19.06
C ALA A 176 8.24 -5.95 18.31
N THR A 177 8.72 -6.44 17.16
CA THR A 177 9.65 -5.70 16.30
C THR A 177 9.10 -5.58 14.89
N SER A 178 9.44 -4.51 14.20
CA SER A 178 9.16 -4.30 12.79
C SER A 178 10.21 -3.37 12.19
N THR A 179 10.00 -2.91 10.97
CA THR A 179 10.82 -1.87 10.35
C THR A 179 9.98 -0.63 10.10
N ILE A 180 10.62 0.52 9.96
CA ILE A 180 9.92 1.78 9.67
C ILE A 180 9.09 1.68 8.37
N SER A 181 9.64 1.02 7.34
CA SER A 181 8.94 0.78 6.08
C SER A 181 7.70 -0.09 6.27
N ALA A 182 7.79 -1.15 7.06
CA ALA A 182 6.65 -2.02 7.32
C ALA A 182 5.57 -1.32 8.15
N ILE A 183 5.94 -0.54 9.16
CA ILE A 183 5.00 0.27 9.97
C ILE A 183 4.27 1.28 9.09
N ALA A 184 4.99 2.00 8.24
CA ALA A 184 4.43 2.91 7.24
C ALA A 184 3.34 2.24 6.38
N ILE A 185 3.68 1.08 5.79
CA ILE A 185 2.76 0.30 4.96
C ILE A 185 1.57 -0.20 5.78
N MET A 186 1.79 -0.66 7.03
CA MET A 186 0.70 -1.09 7.92
C MET A 186 -0.30 0.04 8.16
N GLY A 187 0.20 1.25 8.44
CA GLY A 187 -0.64 2.44 8.66
C GLY A 187 -1.56 2.67 7.46
N ILE A 188 -0.98 2.76 6.28
CA ILE A 188 -1.72 3.05 5.03
C ILE A 188 -2.69 1.93 4.69
N ARG A 189 -2.26 0.67 4.75
CA ARG A 189 -3.10 -0.48 4.41
C ARG A 189 -4.18 -0.78 5.45
N LEU A 190 -4.06 -0.27 6.67
CA LEU A 190 -5.14 -0.28 7.67
C LEU A 190 -6.05 0.95 7.51
N GLY A 191 -5.72 1.88 6.62
CA GLY A 191 -6.47 3.10 6.35
C GLY A 191 -6.27 4.21 7.36
N MET A 192 -5.08 4.26 7.94
CA MET A 192 -4.64 5.38 8.72
C MET A 192 -4.02 6.43 7.80
N THR A 193 -4.24 7.70 8.13
CA THR A 193 -3.50 8.83 7.59
C THR A 193 -2.34 9.14 8.52
N TRP A 194 -1.13 9.22 7.99
CA TRP A 194 0.01 9.70 8.78
C TRP A 194 -0.13 11.21 9.01
N LYS A 195 -0.12 11.63 10.27
CA LYS A 195 -0.16 13.04 10.68
C LYS A 195 1.24 13.57 10.93
N THR A 196 2.11 12.72 11.50
CA THR A 196 3.54 12.97 11.62
C THR A 196 4.28 11.70 11.23
N PHE A 197 5.32 11.83 10.41
CA PHE A 197 6.17 10.71 10.03
C PHE A 197 7.64 11.13 10.09
N ASP A 198 8.15 11.25 11.31
CA ASP A 198 9.57 11.46 11.57
C ASP A 198 10.11 10.30 12.41
N PRO A 199 10.91 9.39 11.83
CA PRO A 199 11.52 8.28 12.54
C PRO A 199 12.58 8.67 13.60
N ALA A 200 13.01 9.93 13.65
CA ALA A 200 13.88 10.45 14.69
C ALA A 200 13.10 11.08 15.86
N GLU A 201 11.93 11.66 15.58
CA GLU A 201 11.14 12.40 16.58
C GLU A 201 9.81 11.73 16.93
N SER A 202 8.90 11.59 15.97
CA SER A 202 7.53 11.15 16.22
C SER A 202 6.81 10.58 15.00
N LEU A 203 6.21 9.41 15.17
CA LEU A 203 5.29 8.75 14.27
C LEU A 203 3.87 8.81 14.85
N ARG A 204 2.94 9.40 14.09
CA ARG A 204 1.52 9.42 14.43
C ARG A 204 0.68 9.16 13.20
N ALA A 205 -0.21 8.17 13.27
CA ALA A 205 -1.20 7.88 12.25
C ALA A 205 -2.56 7.63 12.88
N GLU A 206 -3.63 8.03 12.21
CA GLU A 206 -5.00 7.75 12.65
C GLU A 206 -5.93 7.62 11.44
N GLY A 207 -6.89 6.71 11.52
CA GLY A 207 -7.88 6.51 10.46
C GLY A 207 -8.49 5.12 10.52
N ASN A 208 -9.69 4.97 9.96
CA ASN A 208 -10.43 3.71 9.92
C ASN A 208 -10.60 3.02 11.30
N GLY A 209 -10.66 3.81 12.38
CA GLY A 209 -10.74 3.31 13.76
C GLY A 209 -9.42 2.80 14.34
N HIS A 210 -8.32 2.85 13.58
CA HIS A 210 -6.98 2.52 14.04
C HIS A 210 -6.17 3.77 14.38
N MET A 211 -5.20 3.61 15.27
CA MET A 211 -4.27 4.66 15.64
C MET A 211 -2.88 4.08 15.90
N PHE A 212 -1.86 4.74 15.35
CA PHE A 212 -0.47 4.61 15.74
C PHE A 212 -0.02 5.90 16.42
N THR A 213 0.60 5.77 17.57
CA THR A 213 1.30 6.86 18.26
C THR A 213 2.67 6.36 18.66
N SER A 214 3.67 7.23 18.74
CA SER A 214 5.00 6.80 19.11
C SER A 214 5.61 7.60 20.24
N THR A 215 6.55 6.97 20.93
CA THR A 215 7.42 7.60 21.91
C THR A 215 8.86 7.21 21.62
N VAL A 216 9.80 8.11 21.90
CA VAL A 216 11.24 7.84 21.77
C VAL A 216 11.78 7.33 23.09
N ALA A 217 12.32 6.11 23.09
CA ALA A 217 13.03 5.53 24.22
C ALA A 217 14.54 5.60 23.99
N ARG A 218 15.29 6.09 24.98
CA ARG A 218 16.73 6.42 24.89
C ARG A 218 17.62 5.27 24.34
N SER A 219 17.24 4.01 24.55
CA SER A 219 18.05 2.84 24.17
C SER A 219 17.49 2.01 23.03
N PHE A 220 16.26 2.27 22.59
CA PHE A 220 15.58 1.50 21.53
C PHE A 220 15.11 2.33 20.35
N GLY A 221 15.23 3.66 20.44
CA GLY A 221 14.66 4.56 19.44
C GLY A 221 13.14 4.60 19.55
N ILE A 222 12.45 4.51 18.43
CA ILE A 222 10.99 4.67 18.38
C ILE A 222 10.26 3.39 18.84
N ILE A 223 9.35 3.59 19.79
CA ILE A 223 8.34 2.62 20.22
C ILE A 223 6.98 3.12 19.76
N VAL A 224 6.30 2.32 18.94
CA VAL A 224 4.96 2.57 18.45
C VAL A 224 3.94 1.85 19.33
N GLN A 225 2.94 2.58 19.76
CA GLN A 225 1.74 2.09 20.40
C GLN A 225 0.61 1.99 19.37
N TYR A 226 -0.08 0.86 19.39
CA TYR A 226 -1.24 0.62 18.56
C TYR A 226 -2.52 0.65 19.39
N ALA A 227 -3.54 1.33 18.88
CA ALA A 227 -4.88 1.30 19.45
C ALA A 227 -5.94 1.10 18.37
N PHE A 228 -7.04 0.43 18.75
CA PHE A 228 -8.22 0.28 17.92
C PHE A 228 -9.44 0.78 18.71
N THR A 229 -10.14 1.77 18.17
CA THR A 229 -11.20 2.49 18.89
C THR A 229 -12.61 2.03 18.51
N SER A 230 -12.89 1.74 17.23
CA SER A 230 -14.15 1.07 16.84
C SER A 230 -14.22 0.75 15.34
N ARG A 231 -14.90 -0.36 14.99
CA ARG A 231 -15.31 -0.70 13.62
C ARG A 231 -16.54 0.08 13.14
N LYS A 232 -17.32 0.69 14.04
CA LYS A 232 -18.58 1.39 13.66
C LYS A 232 -18.34 2.59 12.73
N LYS A 233 -17.10 3.10 12.67
CA LYS A 233 -16.65 4.18 11.78
C LYS A 233 -15.64 3.70 10.73
N ALA A 234 -15.40 2.39 10.63
CA ALA A 234 -14.41 1.86 9.71
C ALA A 234 -14.96 1.88 8.27
N SER A 235 -14.33 2.67 7.40
CA SER A 235 -14.58 2.68 5.96
C SER A 235 -13.93 1.46 5.31
N ASN A 236 -14.58 0.87 4.30
CA ASN A 236 -13.92 -0.16 3.49
C ASN A 236 -12.75 0.47 2.74
N LEU A 237 -11.54 -0.02 2.98
CA LEU A 237 -10.36 0.48 2.28
C LEU A 237 -10.15 -0.22 0.96
N THR A 238 -10.28 0.56 -0.10
CA THR A 238 -9.82 0.21 -1.43
C THR A 238 -8.32 0.51 -1.56
N TYR A 239 -7.50 -0.27 -0.85
CA TYR A 239 -6.04 -0.30 -1.08
C TYR A 239 -5.67 -1.62 -1.76
N THR A 240 -5.09 -1.55 -2.96
CA THR A 240 -4.56 -2.73 -3.64
C THR A 240 -3.19 -3.08 -3.05
N PRO A 241 -3.02 -4.27 -2.44
CA PRO A 241 -1.83 -4.66 -1.69
C PRO A 241 -0.68 -5.11 -2.59
N VAL A 242 -0.37 -4.38 -3.66
CA VAL A 242 0.73 -4.68 -4.59
C VAL A 242 1.96 -3.81 -4.30
N ILE A 243 3.15 -4.29 -4.64
CA ILE A 243 4.40 -3.57 -4.36
C ILE A 243 4.43 -2.17 -4.99
N GLU A 244 3.83 -2.00 -6.16
CA GLU A 244 3.80 -0.72 -6.88
C GLU A 244 2.92 0.30 -6.13
N ALA A 245 1.84 -0.14 -5.50
CA ALA A 245 1.00 0.68 -4.64
C ALA A 245 1.73 1.08 -3.35
N ASP A 246 2.44 0.14 -2.74
CA ASP A 246 3.23 0.43 -1.54
C ASP A 246 4.36 1.41 -1.86
N LYS A 247 5.02 1.28 -3.01
CA LYS A 247 6.02 2.25 -3.47
C LYS A 247 5.43 3.64 -3.70
N MET A 248 4.24 3.71 -4.27
CA MET A 248 3.54 4.97 -4.53
C MET A 248 3.28 5.74 -3.23
N ALA A 249 2.97 5.03 -2.15
CA ALA A 249 2.83 5.63 -0.81
C ALA A 249 4.11 6.32 -0.29
N PHE A 250 5.28 5.99 -0.81
CA PHE A 250 6.56 6.66 -0.52
C PHE A 250 6.99 7.62 -1.65
N GLY A 251 6.05 8.02 -2.52
CA GLY A 251 6.33 8.92 -3.64
C GLY A 251 7.25 8.28 -4.69
N ARG A 252 7.21 6.95 -4.83
CA ARG A 252 7.98 6.20 -5.83
C ARG A 252 7.02 5.51 -6.80
N VAL A 253 7.16 5.79 -8.07
CA VAL A 253 6.41 5.10 -9.12
C VAL A 253 7.33 4.05 -9.73
N ALA A 254 7.06 2.79 -9.42
CA ALA A 254 7.69 1.68 -10.13
C ALA A 254 7.28 1.73 -11.60
N LEU A 255 8.25 1.76 -12.49
CA LEU A 255 7.99 1.54 -13.90
C LEU A 255 7.60 0.07 -14.07
N ASP A 256 6.46 -0.18 -14.72
CA ASP A 256 5.98 -1.52 -15.00
C ASP A 256 7.06 -2.27 -15.81
N SER A 257 7.77 -3.18 -15.14
CA SER A 257 8.92 -3.89 -15.72
C SER A 257 8.53 -4.70 -16.95
N GLN A 258 7.24 -5.03 -17.09
CA GLN A 258 6.71 -5.77 -18.23
C GLN A 258 6.48 -4.87 -19.44
N LEU A 259 6.15 -3.60 -19.22
CA LEU A 259 5.93 -2.62 -20.29
C LEU A 259 7.20 -1.84 -20.66
N PHE A 260 8.13 -1.68 -19.72
CA PHE A 260 9.41 -0.99 -19.95
C PHE A 260 10.58 -1.94 -20.29
N GLY A 261 10.39 -3.27 -20.18
CA GLY A 261 11.32 -4.33 -20.59
C GLY A 261 12.46 -4.61 -19.57
N MET A 262 13.10 -5.80 -19.65
CA MET A 262 14.22 -6.19 -18.76
C MET A 262 15.51 -5.37 -18.94
N LEU A 263 15.65 -4.64 -20.04
CA LEU A 263 16.74 -3.69 -20.30
C LEU A 263 16.33 -2.24 -19.97
N GLY A 264 15.07 -2.04 -19.59
CA GLY A 264 14.56 -0.80 -19.02
C GLY A 264 15.14 -0.64 -17.61
N PRO A 265 15.57 0.57 -17.25
CA PRO A 265 16.39 0.74 -16.08
C PRO A 265 15.56 0.45 -14.81
N VAL A 266 16.10 -0.44 -13.97
CA VAL A 266 15.59 -0.89 -12.65
C VAL A 266 15.65 0.27 -11.67
N PHE A 267 14.91 1.35 -11.93
CA PHE A 267 14.79 2.47 -11.00
C PHE A 267 13.33 2.88 -10.90
N ASP A 268 12.93 3.27 -9.70
CA ASP A 268 11.62 3.86 -9.47
C ASP A 268 11.70 5.36 -9.78
N LEU A 269 10.69 5.90 -10.46
CA LEU A 269 10.56 7.34 -10.61
C LEU A 269 10.21 7.94 -9.24
N GLU A 270 11.13 8.71 -8.68
CA GLU A 270 10.94 9.36 -7.40
C GLU A 270 10.21 10.66 -7.64
N ILE A 271 8.89 10.64 -7.46
CA ILE A 271 8.04 11.82 -7.66
C ILE A 271 7.83 12.59 -6.35
N GLY A 272 8.09 11.97 -5.19
CA GLY A 272 7.81 12.56 -3.87
C GLY A 272 8.61 13.80 -3.49
N SER A 273 9.67 14.16 -4.22
CA SER A 273 10.44 15.39 -3.97
C SER A 273 11.10 15.94 -5.24
N TYR A 274 11.39 17.25 -5.24
CA TYR A 274 12.15 17.91 -6.32
C TYR A 274 13.43 17.16 -6.64
N GLN A 275 14.19 16.85 -5.58
CA GLN A 275 15.50 16.24 -5.72
C GLN A 275 15.40 14.82 -6.26
N GLY A 276 14.39 14.05 -5.81
CA GLY A 276 14.09 12.72 -6.34
C GLY A 276 13.69 12.78 -7.82
N LEU A 277 12.82 13.72 -8.19
CA LEU A 277 12.34 13.86 -9.56
C LEU A 277 13.47 14.28 -10.50
N ALA A 278 14.26 15.28 -10.12
CA ALA A 278 15.42 15.73 -10.88
C ALA A 278 16.48 14.63 -11.09
N ARG A 279 16.60 13.69 -10.14
CA ARG A 279 17.52 12.52 -10.24
C ARG A 279 16.95 11.40 -11.10
N SER A 280 15.65 11.14 -11.02
CA SER A 280 15.01 9.95 -11.61
C SER A 280 14.38 10.21 -12.99
N LEU A 281 13.77 11.38 -13.20
CA LEU A 281 13.10 11.73 -14.46
C LEU A 281 14.04 11.68 -15.69
N PRO A 282 15.30 12.17 -15.64
CA PRO A 282 16.20 12.08 -16.79
C PRO A 282 16.46 10.64 -17.24
N LYS A 283 16.41 9.68 -16.31
CA LYS A 283 16.63 8.26 -16.59
C LYS A 283 15.48 7.66 -17.41
N LEU A 284 14.27 8.21 -17.31
CA LEU A 284 13.10 7.80 -18.11
C LEU A 284 13.26 8.21 -19.58
N PHE A 285 13.87 9.37 -19.83
CA PHE A 285 14.09 9.95 -21.16
C PHE A 285 15.44 9.59 -21.79
N PHE A 286 16.06 8.47 -21.41
CA PHE A 286 17.36 8.04 -21.98
C PHE A 286 17.32 7.63 -23.47
N PHE A 287 16.14 7.62 -24.10
CA PHE A 287 15.97 7.46 -25.54
C PHE A 287 15.87 8.82 -26.24
N PRO A 288 16.42 9.00 -27.45
CA PRO A 288 16.60 10.31 -28.06
C PRO A 288 15.25 10.96 -28.36
N VAL A 289 14.84 11.87 -27.48
CA VAL A 289 13.92 12.95 -27.82
C VAL A 289 14.75 13.94 -28.63
N TYR A 290 14.32 14.29 -29.84
CA TYR A 290 15.01 15.28 -30.67
C TYR A 290 15.14 16.60 -29.90
N GLY A 291 16.36 17.01 -29.57
CA GLY A 291 16.66 18.25 -28.85
C GLY A 291 17.72 18.08 -27.75
N THR A 292 18.55 19.11 -27.55
CA THR A 292 19.75 19.12 -26.70
C THR A 292 19.54 18.58 -25.27
N ARG A 293 20.13 17.39 -25.03
CA ARG A 293 20.07 16.47 -23.88
C ARG A 293 20.21 17.05 -22.46
N LYS A 294 20.80 18.25 -22.28
CA LYS A 294 21.11 18.83 -20.95
C LYS A 294 20.23 20.02 -20.55
N GLN A 295 19.73 20.80 -21.52
CA GLN A 295 18.87 21.94 -21.26
C GLN A 295 17.43 21.47 -20.96
N PHE A 296 17.00 20.41 -21.65
CA PHE A 296 15.66 19.82 -21.55
C PHE A 296 15.37 19.31 -20.14
N THR A 297 16.26 18.52 -19.53
CA THR A 297 15.98 17.86 -18.24
C THR A 297 16.01 18.81 -17.04
N LYS A 298 16.85 19.85 -17.06
CA LYS A 298 16.87 20.89 -16.02
C LYS A 298 15.64 21.79 -16.08
N ASN A 299 15.26 22.25 -17.28
CA ASN A 299 14.08 23.07 -17.45
C ASN A 299 12.80 22.26 -17.21
N LEU A 300 12.74 21.00 -17.66
CA LEU A 300 11.61 20.11 -17.45
C LEU A 300 11.43 19.76 -15.97
N ALA A 301 12.48 19.48 -15.19
CA ALA A 301 12.35 19.19 -13.76
C ALA A 301 11.89 20.42 -12.94
N ALA A 302 12.41 21.60 -13.25
CA ALA A 302 11.95 22.86 -12.64
C ALA A 302 10.50 23.19 -13.05
N TYR A 303 10.20 23.06 -14.34
CA TYR A 303 8.86 23.27 -14.91
C TYR A 303 7.83 22.24 -14.44
N TRP A 304 8.24 21.00 -14.20
CA TRP A 304 7.39 19.92 -13.69
C TRP A 304 7.05 20.10 -12.22
N MET A 305 7.92 20.69 -11.41
CA MET A 305 7.64 20.85 -9.98
C MET A 305 6.62 21.95 -9.68
N ASP A 306 6.50 22.95 -10.55
CA ASP A 306 5.44 23.97 -10.48
C ASP A 306 4.14 23.56 -11.23
N ARG A 307 4.14 22.44 -11.97
CA ARG A 307 3.05 22.09 -12.91
C ARG A 307 2.54 20.66 -12.84
N LEU A 308 3.31 19.73 -12.28
CA LEU A 308 2.71 18.58 -11.64
C LEU A 308 1.96 19.16 -10.44
N PRO A 309 0.67 18.82 -10.25
CA PRO A 309 0.12 18.89 -8.91
C PRO A 309 1.15 18.24 -8.00
N SER A 310 1.51 18.89 -6.89
CA SER A 310 2.37 18.28 -5.89
C SER A 310 1.92 16.82 -5.73
N PRO A 311 2.82 15.82 -5.58
CA PRO A 311 2.42 14.42 -5.35
C PRO A 311 1.40 14.24 -4.21
N ILE A 312 1.26 15.31 -3.41
CA ILE A 312 0.57 15.58 -2.17
C ILE A 312 -0.83 16.16 -2.38
N SER A 313 -1.01 16.86 -3.48
CA SER A 313 -2.26 17.47 -3.90
C SER A 313 -2.56 16.91 -5.27
N TYR A 314 -2.83 15.61 -5.37
CA TYR A 314 -3.60 15.13 -6.50
C TYR A 314 -5.05 15.52 -6.18
N PRO A 315 -5.58 16.70 -6.59
CA PRO A 315 -7.02 16.80 -6.72
C PRO A 315 -7.41 15.63 -7.62
N ARG A 316 -8.53 14.96 -7.32
CA ARG A 316 -9.06 13.85 -8.13
C ARG A 316 -8.74 14.08 -9.60
N GLY A 317 -7.70 13.41 -10.11
CA GLY A 317 -7.22 13.70 -11.45
C GLY A 317 -8.32 13.39 -12.45
N VAL A 318 -8.22 13.89 -13.68
CA VAL A 318 -9.20 13.56 -14.72
C VAL A 318 -9.42 12.05 -14.86
N THR A 319 -8.36 11.24 -14.66
CA THR A 319 -8.41 9.78 -14.66
C THR A 319 -8.94 9.13 -13.38
N ALA A 320 -9.03 9.87 -12.27
CA ALA A 320 -9.68 9.43 -11.03
C ALA A 320 -11.15 9.87 -10.95
N SER A 321 -11.57 10.84 -11.77
CA SER A 321 -12.93 11.39 -11.81
C SER A 321 -13.87 10.56 -12.68
N TYR A 322 -15.15 10.50 -12.30
CA TYR A 322 -16.18 9.84 -13.13
C TYR A 322 -16.49 10.67 -14.38
N GLU A 323 -16.43 11.99 -14.24
CA GLU A 323 -16.64 12.96 -15.32
C GLU A 323 -15.62 12.73 -16.44
N GLY A 324 -14.34 12.57 -16.08
CA GLY A 324 -13.30 12.24 -17.03
C GLY A 324 -13.53 10.88 -17.71
N LEU A 325 -14.02 9.88 -16.98
CA LEU A 325 -14.35 8.56 -17.53
C LEU A 325 -15.50 8.65 -18.54
N LEU A 326 -16.52 9.47 -18.23
CA LEU A 326 -17.68 9.68 -19.08
C LEU A 326 -17.28 10.37 -20.39
N VAL A 327 -16.50 11.45 -20.32
CA VAL A 327 -15.97 12.13 -21.51
C VAL A 327 -15.16 11.16 -22.34
N PHE A 328 -14.22 10.45 -21.71
CA PHE A 328 -13.41 9.44 -22.40
C PHE A 328 -14.27 8.36 -23.07
N SER A 329 -15.33 7.89 -22.40
CA SER A 329 -16.26 6.91 -22.95
C SER A 329 -17.01 7.42 -24.18
N THR A 330 -17.51 8.65 -24.14
CA THR A 330 -18.20 9.30 -25.26
C THR A 330 -17.27 9.48 -26.46
N GLU A 331 -16.04 9.91 -26.21
CA GLU A 331 -15.04 10.11 -27.26
C GLU A 331 -14.59 8.80 -27.90
N VAL A 332 -14.39 7.73 -27.12
CA VAL A 332 -14.09 6.40 -27.67
C VAL A 332 -15.23 5.93 -28.58
N LYS A 333 -16.51 6.17 -28.23
CA LYS A 333 -17.65 5.87 -29.10
C LYS A 333 -17.61 6.70 -30.39
N ARG A 334 -17.27 7.99 -30.31
CA ARG A 334 -17.12 8.85 -31.49
C ARG A 334 -16.00 8.35 -32.41
N MET A 335 -14.87 7.93 -31.84
CA MET A 335 -13.76 7.33 -32.59
C MET A 335 -14.18 6.04 -33.31
N ILE A 336 -14.98 5.18 -32.67
CA ILE A 336 -15.54 3.97 -33.31
C ILE A 336 -16.42 4.36 -34.51
N LEU A 337 -17.35 5.30 -34.31
CA LEU A 337 -18.25 5.76 -35.38
C LEU A 337 -17.47 6.39 -36.55
N ALA A 338 -16.43 7.17 -36.26
CA ALA A 338 -15.59 7.79 -37.28
C ALA A 338 -14.77 6.77 -38.08
N ARG A 339 -14.42 5.62 -37.49
CA ARG A 339 -13.65 4.55 -38.13
C ARG A 339 -14.50 3.59 -38.97
N GLY A 340 -15.82 3.54 -38.77
CA GLY A 340 -16.72 2.68 -39.55
C GLY A 340 -16.29 1.20 -39.55
N GLU A 341 -16.20 0.58 -40.73
CA GLU A 341 -15.83 -0.83 -40.90
C GLU A 341 -14.32 -1.12 -40.71
N GLN A 342 -13.46 -0.11 -40.54
CA GLN A 342 -12.02 -0.32 -40.29
C GLN A 342 -11.72 -0.67 -38.81
N GLU A 343 -12.61 -1.44 -38.16
CA GLU A 343 -12.47 -1.76 -36.74
C GLU A 343 -11.13 -2.46 -36.45
N CYS A 344 -10.26 -1.75 -35.74
CA CYS A 344 -9.20 -2.40 -34.98
C CYS A 344 -9.85 -2.97 -33.71
N GLY A 345 -9.81 -4.29 -33.56
CA GLY A 345 -10.57 -5.01 -32.52
C GLY A 345 -10.30 -4.53 -31.09
N GLN A 346 -9.22 -3.78 -30.83
CA GLN A 346 -8.92 -3.26 -29.50
C GLN A 346 -9.86 -2.10 -29.09
N LEU A 347 -10.23 -1.20 -30.00
CA LEU A 347 -11.12 -0.08 -29.66
C LEU A 347 -12.51 -0.58 -29.21
N SER A 348 -13.01 -1.64 -29.87
CA SER A 348 -14.24 -2.35 -29.51
C SER A 348 -14.12 -3.04 -28.14
N VAL A 349 -12.94 -3.60 -27.82
CA VAL A 349 -12.65 -4.15 -26.48
C VAL A 349 -12.67 -3.07 -25.41
N VAL A 350 -12.01 -1.93 -25.64
CA VAL A 350 -12.01 -0.79 -24.68
C VAL A 350 -13.43 -0.28 -24.47
N ASN A 351 -14.22 -0.11 -25.54
CA ASN A 351 -15.62 0.31 -25.43
C ASN A 351 -16.48 -0.69 -24.65
N SER A 352 -16.29 -2.01 -24.86
CA SER A 352 -16.99 -3.03 -24.06
C SER A 352 -16.65 -2.91 -22.56
N LEU A 353 -15.38 -2.67 -22.21
CA LEU A 353 -14.97 -2.45 -20.82
C LEU A 353 -15.58 -1.15 -20.26
N LEU A 354 -15.57 -0.07 -21.03
CA LEU A 354 -16.17 1.20 -20.64
C LEU A 354 -17.68 1.09 -20.42
N GLN A 355 -18.40 0.33 -21.25
CA GLN A 355 -19.83 0.08 -21.05
C GLN A 355 -20.10 -0.68 -19.75
N LYS A 356 -19.24 -1.64 -19.38
CA LYS A 356 -19.34 -2.32 -18.08
C LYS A 356 -19.05 -1.39 -16.92
N LEU A 357 -18.11 -0.44 -17.07
CA LEU A 357 -17.73 0.51 -16.03
C LEU A 357 -18.73 1.68 -15.88
N ASN A 358 -19.43 2.05 -16.95
CA ASN A 358 -20.37 3.17 -17.02
C ASN A 358 -21.80 2.70 -16.73
N THR A 359 -22.02 2.13 -15.54
CA THR A 359 -23.36 1.80 -15.04
C THR A 359 -23.77 2.78 -13.94
N PRO A 360 -25.08 3.08 -13.76
CA PRO A 360 -25.53 3.98 -12.70
C PRO A 360 -25.09 3.53 -11.30
N ALA A 361 -25.05 2.22 -11.06
CA ALA A 361 -24.58 1.63 -9.81
C ALA A 361 -23.10 1.94 -9.56
N TYR A 362 -22.25 1.85 -10.59
CA TYR A 362 -20.83 2.18 -10.46
C TYR A 362 -20.59 3.69 -10.42
N ALA A 363 -21.38 4.50 -11.13
CA ALA A 363 -21.32 5.96 -11.05
C ALA A 363 -21.51 6.47 -9.62
N GLU A 364 -22.50 5.92 -8.91
CA GLU A 364 -22.79 6.28 -7.52
C GLU A 364 -21.65 5.86 -6.57
N VAL A 365 -20.98 4.74 -6.84
CA VAL A 365 -19.80 4.26 -6.09
C VAL A 365 -18.52 5.01 -6.49
N TRP A 366 -18.46 5.53 -7.72
CA TRP A 366 -17.33 6.32 -8.22
C TRP A 366 -17.38 7.75 -7.67
N ASN A 367 -18.57 8.36 -7.62
CA ASN A 367 -18.78 9.74 -7.18
C ASN A 367 -18.88 9.90 -5.67
N ARG A 368 -19.35 8.88 -4.94
CA ARG A 368 -19.18 8.83 -3.48
C ARG A 368 -17.68 8.79 -3.18
N GLY A 369 -17.08 9.97 -2.95
CA GLY A 369 -15.91 10.06 -2.10
C GLY A 369 -16.19 9.32 -0.78
N GLN A 370 -15.15 8.78 -0.15
CA GLN A 370 -15.25 7.78 0.91
C GLN A 370 -15.95 8.23 2.22
N ASP A 371 -16.54 9.43 2.28
CA ASP A 371 -17.22 9.95 3.49
C ASP A 371 -18.56 9.28 3.81
N SER A 372 -19.16 8.52 2.88
CA SER A 372 -20.51 7.97 3.08
C SER A 372 -20.49 6.52 3.60
N GLN A 373 -20.60 6.38 4.93
CA GLN A 373 -20.62 5.16 5.75
C GLN A 373 -21.76 4.12 5.48
N LYS A 374 -22.46 4.15 4.35
CA LYS A 374 -23.71 3.37 4.20
C LYS A 374 -23.83 2.62 2.87
N HIS A 375 -23.74 1.29 2.99
CA HIS A 375 -24.38 0.27 2.15
C HIS A 375 -24.00 0.21 0.65
N ALA A 376 -22.89 -0.44 0.29
CA ALA A 376 -22.71 -1.06 -1.05
C ALA A 376 -21.56 -2.10 -1.12
N LEU A 377 -21.38 -2.95 -0.11
CA LEU A 377 -20.30 -3.97 -0.06
C LEU A 377 -20.19 -4.87 -1.32
N PRO A 378 -21.29 -5.36 -1.94
CA PRO A 378 -21.18 -6.25 -3.10
C PRO A 378 -20.76 -5.52 -4.38
N VAL A 379 -21.33 -4.33 -4.62
CA VAL A 379 -21.13 -3.55 -5.85
C VAL A 379 -19.71 -2.98 -5.91
N GLU A 380 -19.17 -2.50 -4.79
CA GLU A 380 -17.79 -2.03 -4.71
C GLU A 380 -16.79 -3.16 -4.95
N HIS A 381 -17.07 -4.35 -4.43
CA HIS A 381 -16.23 -5.53 -4.65
C HIS A 381 -16.23 -5.97 -6.12
N GLU A 382 -17.41 -6.05 -6.74
CA GLU A 382 -17.55 -6.39 -8.16
C GLU A 382 -16.84 -5.36 -9.06
N LEU A 383 -17.01 -4.07 -8.77
CA LEU A 383 -16.33 -2.99 -9.48
C LEU A 383 -14.80 -3.14 -9.36
N ARG A 384 -14.28 -3.45 -8.16
CA ARG A 384 -12.84 -3.66 -7.95
C ARG A 384 -12.31 -4.81 -8.80
N LEU A 385 -12.99 -5.96 -8.82
CA LEU A 385 -12.60 -7.10 -9.65
C LEU A 385 -12.59 -6.73 -11.14
N LEU A 386 -13.62 -6.03 -11.61
CA LEU A 386 -13.72 -5.55 -12.99
C LEU A 386 -12.59 -4.58 -13.36
N LEU A 387 -12.21 -3.67 -12.46
CA LEU A 387 -11.09 -2.74 -12.68
C LEU A 387 -9.74 -3.46 -12.75
N ILE A 388 -9.52 -4.46 -11.89
CA ILE A 388 -8.29 -5.29 -11.90
C ILE A 388 -8.20 -6.11 -13.18
N GLU A 389 -9.31 -6.75 -13.59
CA GLU A 389 -9.39 -7.51 -14.84
C GLU A 389 -9.12 -6.60 -16.04
N SER A 390 -9.79 -5.46 -16.10
CA SER A 390 -9.64 -4.45 -17.16
C SER A 390 -8.19 -3.98 -17.25
N HIS A 391 -7.58 -3.59 -16.12
CA HIS A 391 -6.17 -3.19 -16.06
C HIS A 391 -5.24 -4.29 -16.60
N SER A 392 -5.46 -5.53 -16.19
CA SER A 392 -4.63 -6.67 -16.59
C SER A 392 -4.75 -6.97 -18.08
N ARG A 393 -5.97 -6.93 -18.62
CA ARG A 393 -6.24 -7.12 -20.04
C ARG A 393 -5.60 -6.04 -20.91
N LEU A 394 -5.69 -4.77 -20.50
CA LEU A 394 -5.06 -3.65 -21.20
C LEU A 394 -3.53 -3.74 -21.16
N THR A 395 -2.97 -4.17 -20.02
CA THR A 395 -1.52 -4.41 -19.89
C THR A 395 -1.06 -5.50 -20.87
N ALA A 396 -1.78 -6.62 -20.97
CA ALA A 396 -1.46 -7.70 -21.89
C ALA A 396 -1.53 -7.26 -23.38
N PHE A 397 -2.46 -6.37 -23.73
CA PHE A 397 -2.50 -5.77 -25.07
C PHE A 397 -1.26 -4.90 -25.32
N LEU A 398 -0.92 -4.00 -24.38
CA LEU A 398 0.22 -3.09 -24.48
C LEU A 398 1.58 -3.80 -24.52
N GLN A 399 1.67 -5.03 -23.99
CA GLN A 399 2.86 -5.87 -24.12
C GLN A 399 3.01 -6.49 -25.52
N LYS A 400 1.89 -6.76 -26.20
CA LYS A 400 1.86 -7.46 -27.50
C LYS A 400 1.88 -6.50 -28.70
N THR A 401 1.50 -5.24 -28.50
CA THR A 401 1.50 -4.25 -29.58
C THR A 401 2.92 -3.92 -30.06
N LYS A 402 3.05 -3.51 -31.32
CA LYS A 402 4.29 -3.00 -31.91
C LYS A 402 4.69 -1.63 -31.36
N VAL A 403 3.74 -0.93 -30.71
CA VAL A 403 3.96 0.37 -30.11
C VAL A 403 4.75 0.21 -28.81
N LEU A 404 5.99 0.68 -28.78
CA LEU A 404 6.80 0.64 -27.57
C LEU A 404 6.18 1.53 -26.48
N TYR A 405 5.74 0.91 -25.37
CA TYR A 405 5.04 1.60 -24.29
C TYR A 405 5.85 2.76 -23.70
N ASN A 406 7.17 2.58 -23.53
CA ASN A 406 8.05 3.63 -23.02
C ASN A 406 8.02 4.89 -23.89
N ARG A 407 7.99 4.75 -25.22
CA ARG A 407 7.89 5.87 -26.17
C ARG A 407 6.53 6.52 -26.09
N LEU A 408 5.47 5.72 -26.05
CA LEU A 408 4.10 6.20 -25.94
C LEU A 408 3.91 7.04 -24.66
N ALA A 409 4.33 6.51 -23.51
CA ALA A 409 4.23 7.19 -22.22
C ALA A 409 5.10 8.45 -22.18
N CYS A 410 6.34 8.41 -22.66
CA CYS A 410 7.22 9.59 -22.70
C CYS A 410 6.65 10.70 -23.59
N GLN A 411 6.13 10.35 -24.77
CA GLN A 411 5.51 11.33 -25.66
C GLN A 411 4.22 11.90 -25.08
N HIS A 412 3.41 11.07 -24.42
CA HIS A 412 2.23 11.55 -23.70
C HIS A 412 2.60 12.57 -22.63
N LEU A 413 3.58 12.25 -21.77
CA LEU A 413 4.05 13.16 -20.73
C LEU A 413 4.61 14.46 -21.32
N TYR A 414 5.38 14.37 -22.41
CA TYR A 414 5.92 15.53 -23.10
C TYR A 414 4.84 16.43 -23.70
N ALA A 415 3.85 15.84 -24.39
CA ALA A 415 2.76 16.56 -25.02
C ALA A 415 1.83 17.18 -23.96
N ALA A 416 1.46 16.43 -22.92
CA ALA A 416 0.59 16.91 -21.84
C ALA A 416 1.16 18.14 -21.11
N THR A 417 2.49 18.29 -21.09
CA THR A 417 3.18 19.35 -20.36
C THR A 417 3.52 20.58 -21.21
N GLN A 418 3.15 20.65 -22.49
CA GLN A 418 3.42 21.84 -23.32
C GLN A 418 2.64 23.07 -22.83
N GLU A 419 3.31 24.23 -22.83
CA GLU A 419 2.79 25.50 -22.31
C GLU A 419 1.66 26.07 -23.16
N SER A 420 1.74 25.92 -24.48
CA SER A 420 0.72 26.32 -25.46
C SER A 420 -0.65 25.67 -25.26
N LEU A 421 -0.71 24.61 -24.45
CA LEU A 421 -1.96 23.92 -24.13
C LEU A 421 -2.70 24.52 -22.93
N LYS A 422 -2.03 25.30 -22.05
CA LYS A 422 -2.71 26.01 -20.94
C LYS A 422 -3.54 27.18 -21.45
N ASP A 423 -3.00 27.98 -22.36
CA ASP A 423 -3.71 29.12 -22.97
C ASP A 423 -5.02 28.66 -23.64
N ARG A 424 -4.98 27.51 -24.31
CA ARG A 424 -6.17 26.87 -24.92
C ARG A 424 -7.15 26.30 -23.89
N THR A 425 -6.68 25.91 -22.70
CA THR A 425 -7.53 25.41 -21.61
C THR A 425 -8.37 26.53 -21.01
N GLU A 426 -7.79 27.72 -20.83
CA GLU A 426 -8.53 28.90 -20.38
C GLU A 426 -9.58 29.34 -21.39
N GLU A 427 -9.32 29.15 -22.69
CA GLU A 427 -10.28 29.45 -23.75
C GLU A 427 -11.43 28.43 -23.83
N LEU A 428 -11.14 27.13 -23.68
CA LEU A 428 -12.15 26.05 -23.61
C LEU A 428 -13.02 26.14 -22.36
N ASN A 429 -12.45 26.48 -21.19
CA ASN A 429 -13.22 26.70 -19.96
C ASN A 429 -14.22 27.88 -20.07
N ARG A 430 -14.04 28.79 -21.04
CA ARG A 430 -14.98 29.87 -21.34
C ARG A 430 -16.11 29.44 -22.29
N GLN A 431 -16.03 28.27 -22.92
CA GLN A 431 -17.05 27.74 -23.84
C GLN A 431 -18.07 26.85 -23.09
N SER A 432 -19.36 26.97 -23.46
CA SER A 432 -20.45 26.20 -22.86
C SER A 432 -20.37 24.69 -23.19
N ILE A 433 -20.73 23.84 -22.23
CA ILE A 433 -20.78 22.37 -22.37
C ILE A 433 -21.79 21.99 -23.48
N SER A 434 -21.42 21.05 -24.36
CA SER A 434 -22.30 20.53 -25.44
C SER A 434 -23.61 19.92 -24.88
N PRO A 435 -24.78 20.18 -25.51
CA PRO A 435 -26.08 19.69 -25.05
C PRO A 435 -26.24 18.16 -25.08
N GLU A 436 -25.42 17.44 -25.86
CA GLU A 436 -25.45 15.97 -25.96
C GLU A 436 -25.03 15.26 -24.66
N ILE A 437 -24.31 15.95 -23.78
CA ILE A 437 -23.82 15.40 -22.49
C ILE A 437 -24.77 15.78 -21.35
N SER A 438 -25.50 16.90 -21.51
CA SER A 438 -26.57 17.31 -20.59
C SER A 438 -27.75 16.32 -20.60
N SER A 439 -28.02 15.68 -21.74
CA SER A 439 -29.13 14.72 -21.90
C SER A 439 -28.84 13.31 -21.36
N ALA A 440 -27.62 13.03 -20.88
CA ALA A 440 -27.25 11.75 -20.27
C ALA A 440 -27.76 11.58 -18.81
N GLY A 441 -28.69 12.43 -18.35
CA GLY A 441 -29.44 12.25 -17.10
C GLY A 441 -28.81 12.89 -15.85
N MET A 442 -28.03 13.96 -15.99
CA MET A 442 -27.37 14.62 -14.85
C MET A 442 -27.67 16.13 -14.78
N ASP A 443 -28.92 16.47 -14.50
CA ASP A 443 -29.30 17.83 -14.08
C ASP A 443 -28.96 18.11 -12.59
N SER A 444 -28.35 17.16 -11.86
CA SER A 444 -28.18 17.26 -10.39
C SER A 444 -26.77 17.01 -9.84
N ILE A 445 -25.78 16.63 -10.65
CA ILE A 445 -24.39 16.52 -10.20
C ILE A 445 -23.62 17.66 -10.82
N GLU A 446 -23.07 18.52 -9.96
CA GLU A 446 -22.20 19.64 -10.31
C GLU A 446 -20.99 19.10 -11.09
N ILE A 447 -21.12 18.98 -12.42
CA ILE A 447 -20.04 18.48 -13.28
C ILE A 447 -18.83 19.34 -13.01
N ASN A 448 -17.75 18.73 -12.52
CA ASN A 448 -16.49 19.43 -12.37
C ASN A 448 -15.97 19.79 -13.77
N ARG A 449 -16.32 21.00 -14.23
CA ARG A 449 -15.98 21.54 -15.55
C ARG A 449 -14.50 21.40 -15.85
N THR A 450 -13.65 21.55 -14.84
CA THR A 450 -12.20 21.41 -14.98
C THR A 450 -11.79 20.01 -15.43
N HIS A 451 -12.36 18.94 -14.87
CA HIS A 451 -12.05 17.56 -15.29
C HIS A 451 -12.57 17.27 -16.70
N PHE A 452 -13.77 17.75 -17.00
CA PHE A 452 -14.37 17.62 -18.32
C PHE A 452 -13.47 18.21 -19.41
N HIS A 453 -13.11 19.50 -19.30
CA HIS A 453 -12.28 20.17 -20.30
C HIS A 453 -10.85 19.61 -20.34
N THR A 454 -10.33 19.15 -19.20
CA THR A 454 -9.02 18.48 -19.16
C THR A 454 -9.03 17.18 -19.97
N MET A 455 -10.10 16.38 -19.92
CA MET A 455 -10.16 15.14 -20.68
C MET A 455 -10.26 15.40 -22.19
N LEU A 456 -11.10 16.35 -22.60
CA LEU A 456 -11.18 16.77 -23.99
C LEU A 456 -9.83 17.25 -24.50
N ARG A 457 -9.08 18.03 -23.71
CA ARG A 457 -7.72 18.46 -24.06
C ARG A 457 -6.77 17.28 -24.34
N TYR A 458 -6.84 16.22 -23.53
CA TYR A 458 -6.03 15.03 -23.78
C TYR A 458 -6.35 14.38 -25.12
N ILE A 459 -7.62 14.42 -25.54
CA ILE A 459 -8.11 13.77 -26.75
C ILE A 459 -7.86 14.63 -27.99
N ASP A 460 -8.18 15.93 -27.93
CA ASP A 460 -8.13 16.83 -29.10
C ASP A 460 -6.72 17.30 -29.44
N TYR A 461 -5.82 17.34 -28.45
CA TYR A 461 -4.48 17.91 -28.64
C TYR A 461 -3.35 16.96 -28.26
N VAL A 462 -3.42 16.32 -27.09
CA VAL A 462 -2.31 15.46 -26.63
C VAL A 462 -2.25 14.19 -27.47
N MET A 463 -3.36 13.50 -27.70
CA MET A 463 -3.38 12.26 -28.47
C MET A 463 -2.84 12.45 -29.91
N PRO A 464 -3.29 13.42 -30.73
CA PRO A 464 -2.76 13.63 -32.08
C PRO A 464 -1.25 13.89 -32.11
N ASP A 465 -0.75 14.71 -31.19
CA ASP A 465 0.69 15.00 -31.09
C ASP A 465 1.49 13.75 -30.70
N VAL A 466 0.97 12.94 -29.77
CA VAL A 466 1.58 11.66 -29.39
C VAL A 466 1.62 10.72 -30.58
N VAL A 467 0.51 10.56 -31.29
CA VAL A 467 0.41 9.68 -32.47
C VAL A 467 1.44 10.08 -33.51
N LYS A 468 1.47 11.36 -33.88
CA LYS A 468 2.44 11.92 -34.82
C LYS A 468 3.88 11.63 -34.39
N ASN A 469 4.23 11.95 -33.15
CA ASN A 469 5.61 11.83 -32.66
C ASN A 469 6.06 10.38 -32.51
N VAL A 470 5.18 9.48 -32.03
CA VAL A 470 5.49 8.05 -31.91
C VAL A 470 5.69 7.41 -33.28
N MET A 471 4.85 7.77 -34.26
CA MET A 471 5.03 7.31 -35.65
C MET A 471 6.35 7.79 -36.22
N LEU A 472 6.68 9.08 -36.07
CA LEU A 472 7.96 9.65 -36.53
C LEU A 472 9.16 8.92 -35.89
N LEU A 473 9.14 8.67 -34.58
CA LEU A 473 10.24 8.02 -33.88
C LEU A 473 10.38 6.52 -34.20
N THR A 474 9.29 5.87 -34.58
CA THR A 474 9.26 4.42 -34.83
C THR A 474 9.56 4.11 -36.29
N ASN A 475 9.06 4.92 -37.21
CA ASN A 475 9.20 4.70 -38.65
C ASN A 475 10.49 5.33 -39.23
N ASN A 476 11.15 6.28 -38.56
CA ASN A 476 12.41 6.90 -39.05
C ASN A 476 13.70 6.08 -38.84
N LYS A 477 13.65 4.83 -38.35
CA LYS A 477 14.87 4.01 -38.28
C LYS A 477 15.19 3.41 -39.65
N ALA A 478 16.25 3.91 -40.29
CA ALA A 478 16.84 3.44 -41.55
C ALA A 478 17.43 2.02 -41.54
N SER A 479 16.93 1.11 -40.70
CA SER A 479 17.38 -0.28 -40.63
C SER A 479 16.31 -1.17 -41.27
N GLN A 480 16.73 -1.99 -42.23
CA GLN A 480 15.93 -2.80 -43.16
C GLN A 480 14.98 -3.84 -42.51
N HIS A 481 14.75 -3.80 -41.19
CA HIS A 481 13.91 -4.74 -40.42
C HIS A 481 12.92 -4.03 -39.45
N ALA A 482 12.72 -2.71 -39.55
CA ALA A 482 11.82 -1.97 -38.65
C ALA A 482 10.34 -2.21 -39.00
N THR A 483 9.58 -2.75 -38.05
CA THR A 483 8.13 -2.94 -38.18
C THR A 483 7.45 -1.56 -38.20
N THR A 484 6.84 -1.20 -39.35
CA THR A 484 6.12 0.06 -39.50
C THR A 484 4.87 0.06 -38.60
N VAL A 485 4.65 1.17 -37.90
CA VAL A 485 3.47 1.37 -37.04
C VAL A 485 2.54 2.39 -37.68
N THR A 486 1.24 2.09 -37.65
CA THR A 486 0.15 2.91 -38.21
C THR A 486 -0.43 3.88 -37.16
N SER A 487 -1.13 4.95 -37.62
CA SER A 487 -1.84 5.88 -36.73
C SER A 487 -2.83 5.16 -35.81
N ILE A 488 -3.58 4.22 -36.40
CA ILE A 488 -4.59 3.41 -35.71
C ILE A 488 -3.97 2.57 -34.59
N GLU A 489 -2.84 1.91 -34.85
CA GLU A 489 -2.14 1.11 -33.81
C GLU A 489 -1.65 1.98 -32.65
N VAL A 490 -1.18 3.21 -32.91
CA VAL A 490 -0.74 4.14 -31.85
C VAL A 490 -1.92 4.70 -31.06
N GLU A 491 -3.01 5.07 -31.74
CA GLU A 491 -4.25 5.52 -31.10
C GLU A 491 -4.82 4.44 -30.17
N ASP A 492 -4.89 3.20 -30.63
CA ASP A 492 -5.39 2.08 -29.82
C ASP A 492 -4.51 1.81 -28.59
N ALA A 493 -3.19 1.94 -28.75
CA ALA A 493 -2.25 1.87 -27.64
C ALA A 493 -2.44 3.03 -26.67
N TRP A 494 -2.66 4.25 -27.15
CA TRP A 494 -2.91 5.42 -26.30
C TRP A 494 -4.21 5.30 -25.53
N VAL A 495 -5.31 4.94 -26.20
CA VAL A 495 -6.63 4.71 -25.58
C VAL A 495 -6.53 3.61 -24.52
N SER A 496 -5.83 2.51 -24.81
CA SER A 496 -5.61 1.43 -23.85
C SER A 496 -4.75 1.89 -22.65
N MET A 497 -3.74 2.73 -22.88
CA MET A 497 -2.93 3.34 -21.82
C MET A 497 -3.77 4.26 -20.92
N MET A 498 -4.65 5.08 -21.49
CA MET A 498 -5.53 5.97 -20.74
C MET A 498 -6.54 5.20 -19.90
N LEU A 499 -7.26 4.22 -20.48
CA LEU A 499 -8.19 3.40 -19.69
C LEU A 499 -7.46 2.63 -18.58
N ARG A 500 -6.24 2.13 -18.85
CA ARG A 500 -5.41 1.49 -17.82
C ARG A 500 -5.11 2.45 -16.67
N ALA A 501 -4.87 3.73 -16.95
CA ALA A 501 -4.68 4.75 -15.92
C ALA A 501 -5.96 5.03 -15.10
N PHE A 502 -7.14 5.06 -15.74
CA PHE A 502 -8.43 5.13 -15.03
C PHE A 502 -8.61 3.95 -14.07
N CYS A 503 -8.38 2.73 -14.57
CA CYS A 503 -8.49 1.53 -13.75
C CYS A 503 -7.51 1.54 -12.58
N TRP A 504 -6.25 1.93 -12.83
CA TRP A 504 -5.24 2.03 -11.79
C TRP A 504 -5.64 3.03 -10.71
N GLN A 505 -5.97 4.27 -11.08
CA GLN A 505 -6.34 5.31 -10.11
C GLN A 505 -7.57 4.92 -9.28
N ARG A 506 -8.57 4.26 -9.87
CA ARG A 506 -9.77 3.86 -9.12
C ARG A 506 -9.53 2.67 -8.16
N CYS A 507 -8.56 1.80 -8.46
CA CYS A 507 -8.18 0.69 -7.58
C CYS A 507 -7.46 1.17 -6.31
N HIS A 508 -6.86 2.36 -6.33
CA HIS A 508 -6.06 2.88 -5.23
C HIS A 508 -6.72 4.10 -4.61
N HIS A 509 -7.06 4.02 -3.34
CA HIS A 509 -7.41 5.22 -2.58
C HIS A 509 -6.15 6.01 -2.24
N LEU A 510 -5.87 7.05 -3.03
CA LEU A 510 -4.94 8.10 -2.63
C LEU A 510 -5.72 9.08 -1.75
N MET A 511 -5.38 9.14 -0.47
CA MET A 511 -6.01 10.10 0.45
C MET A 511 -5.71 11.52 -0.04
N GLU A 512 -6.76 12.34 -0.20
CA GLU A 512 -6.62 13.75 -0.54
C GLU A 512 -5.85 14.47 0.59
N ASP A 513 -5.01 15.45 0.23
CA ASP A 513 -4.18 16.26 1.13
C ASP A 513 -3.09 15.52 1.93
N PHE A 514 -2.61 14.36 1.46
CA PHE A 514 -1.56 13.60 2.14
C PHE A 514 -0.19 13.67 1.43
N GLU A 515 0.85 14.10 2.15
CA GLU A 515 2.23 14.03 1.66
C GLU A 515 2.68 12.56 1.55
N PRO A 516 3.23 12.10 0.41
CA PRO A 516 3.80 10.77 0.37
C PRO A 516 4.90 10.68 1.42
N LEU A 517 5.04 9.50 1.99
CA LEU A 517 6.10 9.26 2.95
C LEU A 517 7.47 9.49 2.29
N PRO A 518 8.48 9.96 3.03
CA PRO A 518 9.79 10.21 2.45
C PRO A 518 10.35 8.95 1.77
N SER A 519 10.75 9.09 0.51
CA SER A 519 11.15 7.96 -0.34
C SER A 519 12.34 7.18 0.19
N GLU A 520 13.19 7.80 1.01
CA GLU A 520 14.32 7.20 1.71
C GLU A 520 13.91 6.12 2.72
N TYR A 521 12.67 6.15 3.22
CA TYR A 521 12.16 5.12 4.14
C TYR A 521 11.53 3.92 3.42
N TRP A 522 11.44 3.94 2.08
CA TRP A 522 11.08 2.76 1.30
C TRP A 522 12.13 1.65 1.51
N ASP A 523 11.67 0.46 1.88
CA ASP A 523 12.51 -0.71 2.20
C ASP A 523 13.55 -0.49 3.32
N SER A 524 13.44 0.62 4.08
CA SER A 524 14.32 0.88 5.21
C SER A 524 14.20 -0.22 6.27
N LYS A 525 15.37 -0.69 6.72
CA LYS A 525 15.52 -1.72 7.75
C LYS A 525 15.67 -1.13 9.16
N MET A 526 15.49 0.19 9.31
CA MET A 526 15.51 0.84 10.61
C MET A 526 14.50 0.16 11.54
N PRO A 527 14.93 -0.37 12.70
CA PRO A 527 14.05 -1.12 13.58
C PRO A 527 13.05 -0.20 14.26
N VAL A 528 11.81 -0.67 14.37
CA VAL A 528 10.75 -0.05 15.17
C VAL A 528 10.22 -1.08 16.14
N TYR A 529 9.98 -0.68 17.38
CA TYR A 529 9.41 -1.55 18.41
C TYR A 529 7.91 -1.27 18.56
N ILE A 530 7.11 -2.28 18.83
CA ILE A 530 5.67 -2.14 19.06
C ILE A 530 5.37 -2.64 20.47
N GLY A 531 4.99 -1.75 21.37
CA GLY A 531 5.03 -1.98 22.81
C GLY A 531 3.96 -1.25 23.58
#